data_AF-A0A2G9UFJ9-F1
#
_entry.id   AF-A0A2G9UFJ9-F1
#
_cell.length_a   1.000
_cell.length_b   1.000
_cell.length_c   1.000
_cell.angle_alpha   90.00
_cell.angle_beta   90.00
_cell.angle_gamma   90.00
#
_symmetry.space_group_name_H-M   'P 1'
#
loop_
_entity.id
_entity.type
_entity.pdbx_description
1 polymer ?
#
loop_
_entity_poly.entity_id
_entity_poly.type
_entity_poly.pdbx_seq_one_letter_code
_entity_poly.pdbx_strand_id
1 'polypeptide(L)'
;MWGTYQDGWSMKGALAFHVKKINGKAMRASLCLLALTCWLSDCEAQRLRVMTFNIWNSGSHVENGLRKIAKHILLVDPDIVGLQEVQRPDVLPDLLRWMGKPWTGVAGDEFYPDIAILTKHE
;
A
#
# COMPACT_ATOMS: atom_id res chain seq x y z
N MET A 1 32.75 -44.44 72.60
CA MET A 1 32.47 -43.53 71.48
C MET A 1 31.10 -42.95 71.76
N TRP A 2 31.05 -41.66 72.12
CA TRP A 2 29.81 -40.95 72.45
C TRP A 2 29.03 -40.65 71.17
N GLY A 3 27.75 -40.98 71.15
CA GLY A 3 26.82 -40.56 70.10
C GLY A 3 25.57 -40.00 70.75
N THR A 4 25.43 -38.68 70.73
CA THR A 4 24.21 -37.95 71.07
C THR A 4 23.66 -37.24 69.85
N TYR A 5 22.40 -36.82 69.98
CA TYR A 5 21.59 -35.93 69.15
C TYR A 5 20.71 -36.56 68.06
N GLN A 6 19.44 -36.76 68.44
CA GLN A 6 18.29 -36.57 67.55
C GLN A 6 18.08 -35.08 67.32
N ASP A 7 17.65 -34.69 66.11
CA ASP A 7 16.72 -33.57 65.93
C ASP A 7 15.94 -33.75 64.63
N GLY A 8 14.62 -33.62 64.74
CA GLY A 8 13.68 -33.72 63.63
C GLY A 8 13.35 -32.36 63.03
N TRP A 9 13.05 -32.37 61.73
CA TRP A 9 12.21 -31.36 61.08
C TRP A 9 11.29 -32.07 60.06
N SER A 10 10.01 -32.18 60.42
CA SER A 10 8.93 -32.53 59.48
C SER A 10 8.58 -31.29 58.67
N MET A 11 9.06 -31.19 57.42
CA MET A 11 8.52 -30.22 56.47
C MET A 11 7.30 -30.82 55.76
N LYS A 12 6.11 -30.49 56.29
CA LYS A 12 4.86 -30.51 55.52
C LYS A 12 4.91 -29.35 54.51
N GLY A 13 4.59 -29.64 53.25
CA GLY A 13 4.19 -28.61 52.28
C GLY A 13 5.06 -28.49 51.04
N ALA A 14 5.15 -29.53 50.22
CA ALA A 14 5.51 -29.34 48.81
C ALA A 14 4.25 -28.83 48.07
N LEU A 15 4.22 -27.55 47.73
CA LEU A 15 3.30 -27.01 46.73
C LEU A 15 3.63 -27.70 45.41
N ALA A 16 2.88 -28.78 45.12
CA ALA A 16 2.93 -29.45 43.84
C ALA A 16 2.39 -28.49 42.77
N PHE A 17 3.30 -27.83 42.03
CA PHE A 17 2.94 -27.12 40.82
C PHE A 17 2.35 -28.14 39.84
N HIS A 18 1.03 -28.11 39.70
CA HIS A 18 0.32 -28.94 38.73
C HIS A 18 0.56 -28.34 37.33
N VAL A 19 1.64 -28.78 36.68
CA VAL A 19 1.89 -28.46 35.28
C VAL A 19 0.82 -29.21 34.46
N LYS A 20 -0.24 -28.50 34.10
CA LYS A 20 -1.31 -29.06 33.26
C LYS A 20 -0.72 -29.34 31.88
N LYS A 21 -0.51 -30.61 31.56
CA LYS A 21 0.04 -31.05 30.27
C LYS A 21 -0.86 -30.53 29.15
N ILE A 22 -0.31 -29.64 28.33
CA ILE A 22 -1.04 -29.04 27.20
C ILE A 22 -1.33 -30.16 26.20
N ASN A 23 -2.59 -30.30 25.80
CA ASN A 23 -3.00 -31.36 24.89
C ASN A 23 -2.39 -31.14 23.50
N GLY A 24 -1.50 -32.04 23.07
CA GLY A 24 -0.79 -31.92 21.79
C GLY A 24 -1.70 -31.86 20.56
N LYS A 25 -2.92 -32.42 20.64
CA LYS A 25 -3.92 -32.29 19.56
C LYS A 25 -4.50 -30.87 19.50
N ALA A 26 -4.80 -30.28 20.66
CA ALA A 26 -5.27 -28.91 20.74
C ALA A 26 -4.19 -27.92 20.28
N MET A 27 -2.93 -28.14 20.68
CA MET A 27 -1.79 -27.33 20.24
C MET A 27 -1.56 -27.41 18.73
N ARG A 28 -1.67 -28.59 18.13
CA ARG A 28 -1.58 -28.76 16.67
C ARG A 28 -2.75 -28.08 15.96
N ALA A 29 -3.97 -28.22 16.47
CA ALA A 29 -5.14 -27.56 15.90
C ALA A 29 -5.03 -26.03 15.96
N SER A 30 -4.59 -25.47 17.10
CA SER A 30 -4.33 -24.04 17.25
C SER A 30 -3.22 -23.55 16.32
N LEU A 31 -2.16 -24.34 16.12
CA LEU A 31 -1.08 -23.99 15.20
C LEU A 31 -1.55 -24.01 13.74
N CYS A 32 -2.36 -25.00 13.35
CA CYS A 32 -2.99 -25.06 12.04
C CYS A 32 -3.94 -23.89 11.81
N LEU A 33 -4.72 -23.49 12.83
CA LEU A 33 -5.64 -22.36 12.75
C LEU A 33 -4.89 -21.03 12.57
N LEU A 34 -3.79 -20.85 13.31
CA LEU A 34 -2.89 -19.70 13.17
C LEU A 34 -2.27 -19.63 11.77
N ALA A 35 -1.75 -20.75 11.26
CA ALA A 35 -1.21 -20.82 9.91
C ALA A 35 -2.27 -20.48 8.85
N LEU A 36 -3.51 -20.97 9.01
CA LEU A 36 -4.63 -20.65 8.12
C LEU A 36 -4.98 -19.15 8.15
N THR A 37 -4.99 -18.53 9.34
CA THR A 37 -5.28 -17.09 9.47
C THR A 37 -4.18 -16.21 8.89
N CYS A 38 -2.92 -16.64 8.96
CA CYS A 38 -1.81 -15.95 8.32
C CYS A 38 -1.84 -16.09 6.79
N TRP A 39 -2.30 -17.24 6.28
CA TRP A 39 -2.48 -17.47 4.85
C TRP A 39 -3.66 -16.72 4.24
N LEU A 40 -4.73 -16.49 5.02
CA LEU A 40 -5.90 -15.72 4.58
C LEU A 40 -5.71 -14.20 4.70
N SER A 41 -4.62 -13.74 5.33
CA SER A 41 -4.28 -12.32 5.41
C SER A 41 -3.58 -11.89 4.12
N ASP A 42 -4.34 -11.68 3.05
CA ASP A 42 -3.87 -10.88 1.92
C ASP A 42 -3.79 -9.43 2.39
N CYS A 43 -2.61 -9.00 2.84
CA CYS A 43 -2.31 -7.59 3.02
C CYS A 43 -1.90 -7.04 1.65
N GLU A 44 -2.89 -6.81 0.78
CA GLU A 44 -2.64 -6.08 -0.47
C GLU A 44 -2.34 -4.63 -0.10
N ALA A 45 -1.05 -4.31 0.06
CA ALA A 45 -0.61 -2.93 0.17
C ALA A 45 -0.88 -2.23 -1.17
N GLN A 46 -2.00 -1.51 -1.25
CA GLN A 46 -2.32 -0.71 -2.45
C GLN A 46 -1.19 0.29 -2.71
N ARG A 47 -0.49 0.09 -3.83
CA ARG A 47 0.61 0.95 -4.27
C ARG A 47 0.04 2.14 -5.02
N LEU A 48 0.04 3.32 -4.39
CA LEU A 48 -0.27 4.58 -5.07
C LEU A 48 0.95 5.08 -5.85
N ARG A 49 0.79 5.32 -7.16
CA ARG A 49 1.80 5.90 -8.04
C ARG A 49 1.35 7.26 -8.53
N VAL A 50 2.07 8.29 -8.09
CA VAL A 50 1.83 9.67 -8.50
C VAL A 50 2.92 10.11 -9.46
N MET A 51 2.51 10.78 -10.53
CA MET A 51 3.41 11.38 -11.52
C MET A 51 3.14 12.88 -11.57
N THR A 52 4.19 13.68 -11.63
CA THR A 52 4.07 15.10 -11.96
C THR A 52 4.75 15.35 -13.30
N PHE A 53 4.18 16.22 -14.11
CA PHE A 53 4.73 16.53 -15.42
C PHE A 53 4.51 18.00 -15.75
N ASN A 54 5.61 18.75 -15.86
CA ASN A 54 5.56 20.09 -16.41
C ASN A 54 5.54 20.00 -17.94
N ILE A 55 4.49 20.52 -18.56
CA ILE A 55 4.29 20.38 -20.01
C ILE A 55 4.65 21.65 -20.78
N TRP A 56 5.35 22.63 -20.17
CA TRP A 56 5.64 23.97 -20.71
C TRP A 56 5.56 24.06 -22.24
N ASN A 57 4.67 24.95 -22.71
CA ASN A 57 4.30 25.13 -24.11
C ASN A 57 3.66 23.90 -24.79
N SER A 58 3.13 22.95 -24.00
CA SER A 58 2.41 21.73 -24.43
C SER A 58 3.16 20.87 -25.46
N GLY A 59 4.49 20.98 -25.50
CA GLY A 59 5.30 20.41 -26.56
C GLY A 59 5.02 20.98 -27.95
N SER A 60 4.57 22.24 -28.09
CA SER A 60 4.27 22.88 -29.38
C SER A 60 5.51 23.11 -30.24
N HIS A 61 6.69 23.20 -29.62
CA HIS A 61 7.99 23.15 -30.31
C HIS A 61 8.46 21.72 -30.62
N VAL A 62 7.66 20.72 -30.31
CA VAL A 62 7.95 19.30 -30.54
C VAL A 62 6.87 18.73 -31.44
N GLU A 63 7.29 18.16 -32.57
CA GLU A 63 6.35 17.47 -33.45
C GLU A 63 5.60 16.37 -32.65
N ASN A 64 4.27 16.46 -32.64
CA ASN A 64 3.37 15.58 -31.89
C ASN A 64 3.63 15.55 -30.36
N GLY A 65 3.98 16.70 -29.76
CA GLY A 65 4.30 16.84 -28.33
C GLY A 65 3.25 16.23 -27.37
N LEU A 66 1.97 16.60 -27.52
CA LEU A 66 0.90 16.06 -26.68
C LEU A 66 0.76 14.53 -26.78
N ARG A 67 0.90 13.96 -27.99
CA ARG A 67 0.85 12.51 -28.19
C ARG A 67 2.03 11.81 -27.49
N LYS A 68 3.21 12.43 -27.45
CA LYS A 68 4.38 11.89 -26.74
C LYS A 68 4.21 11.95 -25.23
N ILE A 69 3.60 13.02 -24.71
CA ILE A 69 3.25 13.15 -23.29
C ILE A 69 2.25 12.05 -22.90
N ALA A 70 1.16 11.89 -23.66
CA ALA A 70 0.19 10.83 -23.45
C ALA A 70 0.85 9.43 -23.45
N LYS A 71 1.71 9.16 -24.44
CA LYS A 71 2.46 7.90 -24.52
C LYS A 71 3.31 7.66 -23.26
N HIS A 72 3.98 8.67 -22.72
CA HIS A 72 4.80 8.53 -21.51
C HIS A 72 3.95 8.26 -20.27
N ILE A 73 2.84 8.99 -20.11
CA ILE A 73 1.91 8.76 -18.99
C ILE A 73 1.39 7.32 -19.02
N LEU A 74 0.92 6.86 -20.19
CA LEU A 74 0.41 5.49 -20.35
C LEU A 74 1.49 4.41 -20.11
N LEU A 75 2.73 4.68 -20.48
CA LEU A 75 3.86 3.77 -20.26
C LEU A 75 4.26 3.69 -18.78
N VAL A 76 4.21 4.81 -18.05
CA VAL A 76 4.50 4.85 -16.61
C VAL A 76 3.36 4.23 -15.79
N ASP A 77 2.14 4.25 -16.33
CA ASP A 77 0.92 3.74 -15.70
C ASP A 77 0.72 4.26 -14.25
N PRO A 78 0.68 5.59 -14.03
CA PRO A 78 0.39 6.15 -12.72
C PRO A 78 -1.10 6.07 -12.38
N ASP A 79 -1.44 6.26 -11.11
CA ASP A 79 -2.82 6.37 -10.64
C ASP A 79 -3.31 7.83 -10.68
N ILE A 80 -2.39 8.77 -10.46
CA ILE A 80 -2.64 10.21 -10.46
C ILE A 80 -1.53 10.90 -11.25
N VAL A 81 -1.90 11.84 -12.12
CA VAL A 81 -0.98 12.75 -12.81
C VAL A 81 -1.29 14.20 -12.45
N GLY A 82 -0.31 14.94 -11.97
CA GLY A 82 -0.37 16.39 -11.84
C GLY A 82 0.37 17.07 -12.99
N LEU A 83 -0.35 17.84 -13.80
CA LEU A 83 0.23 18.67 -14.86
C LEU A 83 0.49 20.09 -14.36
N GLN A 84 1.60 20.67 -14.81
CA GLN A 84 1.97 22.06 -14.59
C GLN A 84 2.19 22.76 -15.94
N GLU A 85 2.03 24.07 -15.97
CA GLU A 85 2.20 24.93 -17.16
C GLU A 85 1.23 24.57 -18.28
N VAL A 86 -0.03 24.32 -17.91
CA VAL A 86 -1.14 24.11 -18.85
C VAL A 86 -1.59 25.46 -19.41
N GLN A 87 -1.00 25.88 -20.53
CA GLN A 87 -1.16 27.25 -21.05
C GLN A 87 -2.45 27.50 -21.86
N ARG A 88 -3.15 26.45 -22.31
CA ARG A 88 -4.33 26.60 -23.16
C ARG A 88 -5.46 25.65 -22.74
N PRO A 89 -6.74 26.05 -22.86
CA PRO A 89 -7.88 25.21 -22.43
C PRO A 89 -8.07 23.92 -23.24
N ASP A 90 -7.58 23.87 -24.49
CA ASP A 90 -7.69 22.72 -25.39
C ASP A 90 -6.72 21.58 -25.03
N VAL A 91 -5.67 21.87 -24.25
CA VAL A 91 -4.59 20.92 -23.94
C VAL A 91 -5.08 19.69 -23.19
N LEU A 92 -5.90 19.89 -22.14
CA LEU A 92 -6.40 18.78 -21.33
C LEU A 92 -7.37 17.88 -22.12
N PRO A 93 -8.41 18.42 -22.81
CA PRO A 93 -9.26 17.61 -23.69
C PRO A 93 -8.49 16.82 -24.75
N ASP A 94 -7.52 17.44 -25.42
CA ASP A 94 -6.70 16.77 -26.44
C ASP A 94 -5.84 15.66 -25.84
N LEU A 95 -5.23 15.91 -24.69
CA LEU A 95 -4.43 14.92 -23.98
C LEU A 95 -5.28 13.71 -23.55
N LEU A 96 -6.46 13.96 -22.97
CA LEU A 96 -7.41 12.91 -22.59
C LEU A 96 -7.89 12.10 -23.79
N ARG A 97 -8.09 12.73 -24.96
CA ARG A 97 -8.42 12.03 -26.21
C ARG A 97 -7.32 11.04 -26.62
N TRP A 98 -6.05 11.41 -26.46
CA TRP A 98 -4.93 10.50 -26.74
C TRP A 98 -4.77 9.38 -25.72
N MET A 99 -5.13 9.64 -24.46
CA MET A 99 -5.03 8.67 -23.37
C MET A 99 -6.18 7.65 -23.37
N GLY A 100 -7.39 8.09 -23.75
CA GLY A 100 -8.58 7.25 -23.77
C GLY A 100 -9.06 6.84 -22.36
N LYS A 101 -10.09 5.97 -22.31
CA LYS A 101 -10.55 5.40 -21.05
C LYS A 101 -9.43 4.59 -20.36
N PRO A 102 -9.34 4.60 -19.01
CA PRO A 102 -10.28 5.17 -18.04
C PRO A 102 -9.92 6.60 -17.56
N TRP A 103 -9.12 7.35 -18.32
CA TRP A 103 -8.59 8.62 -17.86
C TRP A 103 -9.62 9.74 -17.90
N THR A 104 -9.71 10.47 -16.79
CA THR A 104 -10.43 11.74 -16.64
C THR A 104 -9.51 12.79 -16.04
N GLY A 105 -9.91 14.05 -16.08
CA GLY A 105 -9.13 15.11 -15.46
C GLY A 105 -9.89 16.41 -15.28
N VAL A 106 -9.36 17.25 -14.40
CA VAL A 106 -9.87 18.58 -14.08
C VAL A 106 -8.73 19.59 -14.16
N ALA A 107 -9.02 20.77 -14.69
CA ALA A 107 -8.07 21.88 -14.80
C ALA A 107 -8.40 22.97 -13.76
N GLY A 108 -7.41 23.76 -13.37
CA GLY A 108 -7.59 24.77 -12.31
C GLY A 108 -8.48 25.95 -12.69
N ASP A 109 -8.50 26.33 -13.97
CA ASP A 109 -9.23 27.47 -14.51
C ASP A 109 -9.67 27.20 -15.96
N GLU A 110 -10.69 27.91 -16.44
CA GLU A 110 -11.26 27.72 -17.78
C GLU A 110 -10.46 28.47 -18.88
N PHE A 111 -9.80 29.58 -18.55
CA PHE A 111 -9.10 30.46 -19.49
C PHE A 111 -7.59 30.31 -19.42
N TYR A 112 -7.03 30.13 -18.22
CA TYR A 112 -5.61 29.88 -18.01
C TYR A 112 -5.41 28.80 -16.95
N PRO A 113 -5.56 27.52 -17.31
CA PRO A 113 -5.66 26.44 -16.35
C PRO A 113 -4.46 26.35 -15.41
N ASP A 114 -3.25 26.58 -15.94
CA ASP A 114 -1.92 26.50 -15.32
C ASP A 114 -1.57 25.11 -14.76
N ILE A 115 -2.52 24.49 -14.07
CA ILE A 115 -2.46 23.17 -13.47
C ILE A 115 -3.63 22.31 -13.94
N ALA A 116 -3.40 20.99 -13.98
CA ALA A 116 -4.47 20.01 -14.13
C ALA A 116 -4.15 18.73 -13.36
N ILE A 117 -5.18 18.02 -12.93
CA ILE A 117 -5.06 16.71 -12.27
C ILE A 117 -5.80 15.68 -13.13
N LEU A 118 -5.13 14.58 -13.44
CA LEU A 118 -5.72 13.44 -14.17
C LEU A 118 -5.71 12.21 -13.26
N THR A 119 -6.80 11.44 -13.34
CA THR A 119 -6.98 10.19 -12.57
C THR A 119 -7.64 9.14 -13.45
N LYS A 120 -7.57 7.88 -13.00
CA LYS A 120 -8.31 6.76 -13.59
C LYS A 120 -9.64 6.61 -12.85
N HIS A 121 -10.63 7.44 -13.18
CA HIS A 121 -11.95 7.40 -12.55
C HIS A 121 -13.02 7.69 -13.62
N GLU A 122 -14.11 6.92 -13.68
CA GLU A 122 -15.27 7.21 -14.54
C GLU A 122 -16.25 8.20 -13.90
#